data_AF-A0A1G9B6Z0-F1
#
_entry.id   AF-A0A1G9B6Z0-F1
#
_cell.length_a   1.000
_cell.length_b   1.000
_cell.length_c   1.000
_cell.angle_alpha   90.00
_cell.angle_beta   90.00
_cell.angle_gamma   90.00
#
_symmetry.space_group_name_H-M   'P 1'
#
loop_
_entity.id
_entity.type
_entity.pdbx_description
1 polymer ?
#
loop_
_entity_poly.entity_id
_entity_poly.type
_entity_poly.pdbx_seq_one_letter_code
_entity_poly.pdbx_strand_id
1 'polypeptide(L)'
;MLAAGLAGPATKQGSALLYDEQGLDRLLDRPECALPELDRWRPFVVRVGRTQSFDVDAAWSDRGRAVAGPWRLPLPTSVYLAWHSSLNPATGMRHPLIGVVGDWAAVGAEITGYDEGRFRLEPPGPWFDSFQDTWLPLPPRRRWILWGAPSSVIQQPGRPERTASQAAYRSSRDWLSADVPVRSNGRL
;
A
#
# COMPACT_ATOMS: atom_id res chain seq x y z
N MET A 1 -8.35 -3.09 3.79
CA MET A 1 -7.67 -3.53 2.54
C MET A 1 -8.73 -3.76 1.49
N LEU A 2 -9.58 -4.78 1.65
CA LEU A 2 -10.66 -5.05 0.70
C LEU A 2 -11.73 -3.93 0.66
N ALA A 3 -12.08 -3.36 1.82
CA ALA A 3 -13.01 -2.22 1.91
C ALA A 3 -12.48 -0.90 1.30
N ALA A 4 -11.25 -0.87 0.79
CA ALA A 4 -10.69 0.30 0.11
C ALA A 4 -10.79 0.21 -1.43
N GLY A 5 -11.50 -0.80 -1.95
CA GLY A 5 -11.69 -0.99 -3.39
C GLY A 5 -10.54 -1.68 -4.12
N LEU A 6 -9.47 -2.12 -3.42
CA LEU A 6 -8.32 -2.76 -4.07
C LEU A 6 -8.66 -4.04 -4.86
N ALA A 7 -9.71 -4.76 -4.45
CA ALA A 7 -10.22 -5.95 -5.15
C ALA A 7 -11.48 -5.64 -5.99
N GLY A 8 -11.74 -4.36 -6.27
CA GLY A 8 -12.97 -3.89 -6.87
C GLY A 8 -14.09 -3.61 -5.84
N PRO A 9 -15.31 -3.29 -6.32
CA PRO A 9 -16.45 -2.96 -5.47
C PRO A 9 -16.89 -4.16 -4.63
N ALA A 10 -17.17 -3.91 -3.35
CA ALA A 10 -17.71 -4.92 -2.45
C ALA A 10 -19.23 -4.95 -2.50
N THR A 11 -19.83 -6.15 -2.57
CA THR A 11 -21.27 -6.33 -2.35
C THR A 11 -21.51 -6.71 -0.90
N LYS A 12 -22.34 -5.93 -0.19
CA LYS A 12 -22.68 -6.24 1.20
C LYS A 12 -23.85 -7.23 1.26
N GLN A 13 -23.64 -8.37 1.91
CA GLN A 13 -24.69 -9.36 2.20
C GLN A 13 -24.75 -9.61 3.71
N GLY A 14 -25.69 -8.95 4.39
CA GLY A 14 -25.76 -8.96 5.85
C GLY A 14 -24.55 -8.27 6.51
N SER A 15 -23.80 -9.01 7.33
CA SER A 15 -22.54 -8.56 7.95
C SER A 15 -21.31 -8.89 7.11
N ALA A 16 -21.46 -9.65 6.02
CA ALA A 16 -20.36 -10.05 5.14
C ALA A 16 -20.16 -9.05 3.99
N LEU A 17 -18.91 -8.93 3.55
CA LEU A 17 -18.52 -8.24 2.32
C LEU A 17 -18.07 -9.30 1.32
N LEU A 18 -18.79 -9.39 0.21
CA LEU A 18 -18.44 -10.23 -0.92
C LEU A 18 -17.66 -9.42 -1.94
N TYR A 19 -16.63 -10.04 -2.51
CA TYR A 19 -15.80 -9.46 -3.55
C TYR A 19 -15.86 -10.34 -4.79
N ASP A 20 -15.66 -9.71 -5.95
CA ASP A 20 -15.45 -10.46 -7.17
C ASP A 20 -14.20 -11.34 -7.03
N GLU A 21 -14.36 -12.64 -7.29
CA GLU A 21 -13.29 -13.63 -7.13
C GLU A 21 -12.11 -13.30 -8.05
N GLN A 22 -12.39 -12.92 -9.30
CA GLN A 22 -11.33 -12.56 -10.26
C GLN A 22 -10.57 -11.30 -9.83
N GLY A 23 -11.26 -10.31 -9.27
CA GLY A 23 -10.65 -9.11 -8.70
C GLY A 23 -9.74 -9.44 -7.51
N LEU A 24 -10.16 -10.37 -6.64
CA LEU A 24 -9.36 -10.82 -5.52
C LEU A 24 -8.13 -11.63 -5.98
N ASP A 25 -8.30 -12.55 -6.93
CA ASP A 25 -7.19 -13.32 -7.50
C ASP A 25 -6.15 -12.41 -8.14
N ARG A 26 -6.59 -11.46 -8.97
CA ARG A 26 -5.71 -10.45 -9.58
C ARG A 26 -4.94 -9.66 -8.52
N LEU A 27 -5.59 -9.27 -7.43
CA LEU A 27 -4.92 -8.58 -6.33
C LEU A 27 -3.87 -9.49 -5.67
N LEU A 28 -4.14 -10.78 -5.48
CA LEU A 28 -3.23 -11.72 -4.82
C LEU A 28 -2.04 -12.14 -5.69
N ASP A 29 -2.20 -12.12 -7.01
CA ASP A 29 -1.17 -12.49 -7.98
C ASP A 29 -0.18 -11.36 -8.30
N ARG A 30 -0.48 -10.14 -7.84
CA ARG A 30 0.44 -9.02 -8.01
C ARG A 30 1.80 -9.28 -7.33
N PRO A 31 2.91 -8.93 -7.99
CA PRO A 31 4.25 -9.23 -7.50
C PRO A 31 4.65 -8.40 -6.28
N GLU A 32 5.64 -8.93 -5.55
CA GLU A 32 6.38 -8.14 -4.55
C GLU A 32 7.20 -7.06 -5.25
N CYS A 33 7.20 -5.85 -4.70
CA CYS A 33 8.06 -4.78 -5.16
C CYS A 33 9.54 -5.16 -5.01
N ALA A 34 10.30 -5.01 -6.08
CA ALA A 34 11.73 -5.30 -6.07
C ALA A 34 12.48 -4.34 -5.11
N LEU A 35 13.29 -4.88 -4.20
CA LEU A 35 14.11 -4.08 -3.27
C LEU A 35 15.01 -3.06 -3.99
N PRO A 36 15.66 -3.39 -5.14
CA PRO A 36 16.46 -2.40 -5.87
C PRO A 36 15.66 -1.17 -6.33
N GLU A 37 14.37 -1.31 -6.66
CA GLU A 37 13.53 -0.16 -7.01
C GLU A 37 13.25 0.71 -5.78
N LEU A 38 12.97 0.11 -4.62
CA LEU A 38 12.82 0.85 -3.37
C LEU A 38 14.11 1.58 -2.98
N ASP A 39 15.27 0.93 -3.13
CA ASP A 39 16.58 1.51 -2.84
C ASP A 39 16.96 2.62 -3.83
N ARG A 40 16.56 2.49 -5.09
CA ARG A 40 16.77 3.51 -6.13
C ARG A 40 15.98 4.78 -5.85
N TRP A 41 14.68 4.65 -5.56
CA TRP A 41 13.78 5.79 -5.42
C TRP A 41 13.68 6.32 -3.99
N ARG A 42 14.05 5.51 -3.00
CA ARG A 42 14.02 5.82 -1.57
C ARG A 42 12.73 6.53 -1.14
N PRO A 43 11.55 5.97 -1.46
CA PRO A 43 10.29 6.67 -1.28
C PRO A 43 9.93 6.88 0.19
N PHE A 44 9.15 7.93 0.44
CA PHE A 44 8.40 8.09 1.67
C PHE A 44 7.11 7.25 1.59
N VAL A 45 7.06 6.13 2.29
CA VAL A 45 5.92 5.21 2.25
C VAL A 45 4.98 5.50 3.41
N VAL A 46 3.69 5.70 3.13
CA VAL A 46 2.65 5.94 4.14
C VAL A 46 1.58 4.87 4.09
N ARG A 47 1.16 4.39 5.27
CA ARG A 47 0.02 3.50 5.38
C ARG A 47 -1.26 4.31 5.54
N VAL A 48 -2.18 4.11 4.61
CA VAL A 48 -3.54 4.61 4.74
C VAL A 48 -4.21 3.87 5.90
N GLY A 49 -4.67 4.64 6.88
CA GLY A 49 -5.20 4.09 8.13
C GLY A 49 -6.54 3.37 7.93
N ARG A 50 -6.86 2.41 8.82
CA ARG A 50 -8.14 1.68 8.79
C ARG A 50 -9.37 2.57 9.04
N THR A 51 -9.17 3.69 9.72
CA THR A 51 -10.24 4.65 10.06
C THR A 51 -10.49 5.66 8.95
N GLN A 52 -9.64 5.70 7.93
CA GLN A 52 -9.73 6.64 6.82
C GLN A 52 -10.34 5.91 5.63
N SER A 53 -11.47 6.42 5.13
CA SER A 53 -12.01 5.95 3.86
C SER A 53 -11.01 6.29 2.76
N PHE A 54 -10.64 5.29 1.97
CA PHE A 54 -9.78 5.45 0.82
C PHE A 54 -10.39 4.68 -0.31
N ASP A 55 -10.69 5.39 -1.39
CA ASP A 55 -11.21 4.84 -2.62
C ASP A 55 -10.09 4.88 -3.66
N VAL A 56 -9.71 3.71 -4.15
CA VAL A 56 -8.64 3.56 -5.15
C VAL A 56 -9.07 4.12 -6.51
N ASP A 57 -10.37 4.15 -6.80
CA ASP A 57 -10.93 4.62 -8.06
C ASP A 57 -11.24 6.12 -8.05
N ALA A 58 -11.12 6.78 -6.89
CA ALA A 58 -11.30 8.21 -6.77
C ALA A 58 -10.25 9.01 -7.57
N ALA A 59 -10.61 10.25 -7.90
CA ALA A 59 -9.72 11.20 -8.54
C ALA A 59 -8.40 11.31 -7.76
N TRP A 60 -7.28 11.47 -8.49
CA TRP A 60 -5.96 11.52 -7.86
C TRP A 60 -5.87 12.57 -6.76
N SER A 61 -6.51 13.74 -6.94
CA SER A 61 -6.53 14.81 -5.93
C SER A 61 -7.07 14.36 -4.57
N ASP A 62 -8.08 13.48 -4.57
CA ASP A 62 -8.68 12.97 -3.35
C ASP A 62 -7.82 11.88 -2.72
N ARG A 63 -7.25 10.98 -3.54
CA ARG A 63 -6.28 9.97 -3.09
C ARG A 63 -5.02 10.62 -2.50
N GLY A 64 -4.50 11.65 -3.16
CA GLY A 64 -3.37 12.46 -2.70
C GLY A 64 -3.67 13.13 -1.36
N ARG A 65 -4.84 13.77 -1.23
CA ARG A 65 -5.27 14.38 0.04
C ARG A 65 -5.33 13.35 1.17
N ALA A 66 -5.72 12.11 0.89
CA ALA A 66 -5.78 11.05 1.89
C ALA A 66 -4.40 10.68 2.45
N VAL A 67 -3.33 10.83 1.67
CA VAL A 67 -1.95 10.48 2.06
C VAL A 67 -1.10 11.69 2.45
N ALA A 68 -1.63 12.91 2.34
CA ALA A 68 -0.94 14.15 2.66
C ALA A 68 -0.65 14.32 4.17
N GLY A 69 -1.44 13.72 5.06
CA GLY A 69 -1.24 13.78 6.51
C GLY A 69 -2.50 14.10 7.31
N PRO A 70 -2.36 14.50 8.60
CA PRO A 70 -1.14 15.01 9.22
C PRO A 70 -0.13 13.90 9.59
N TRP A 71 1.15 14.19 9.34
CA TRP A 71 2.30 13.39 9.71
C TRP A 71 3.15 14.14 10.74
N ARG A 72 3.60 13.43 11.78
CA ARG A 72 4.57 13.97 12.74
C ARG A 72 5.93 13.38 12.40
N LEU A 73 6.77 14.19 11.78
CA LEU A 73 8.12 13.79 11.39
C LEU A 73 9.13 14.15 12.49
N PRO A 74 10.00 13.20 12.89
CA PRO A 74 11.18 13.51 13.70
C PRO A 74 12.07 14.53 12.98
N LEU A 75 12.76 15.38 13.74
CA LEU A 75 13.68 16.40 13.20
C LEU A 75 14.64 15.86 12.13
N PRO A 76 15.31 14.71 12.31
CA PRO A 76 16.22 14.17 11.29
C PRO A 76 15.51 13.86 9.97
N THR A 77 14.28 13.36 10.01
CA THR A 77 13.47 13.08 8.81
C THR A 77 13.06 14.37 8.11
N SER A 78 12.63 15.38 8.88
CA SER A 78 12.29 16.70 8.33
C SER A 78 13.50 17.36 7.66
N VAL A 79 14.68 17.28 8.28
CA VAL A 79 15.94 17.80 7.72
C VAL A 79 16.36 17.02 6.47
N TYR A 80 16.27 15.68 6.50
CA TYR A 80 16.56 14.85 5.33
C TYR A 80 15.66 15.23 4.15
N LEU A 81 14.35 15.32 4.37
CA LEU A 81 13.43 15.77 3.34
C LEU A 81 13.78 17.19 2.90
N ALA A 82 14.17 18.08 3.81
CA ALA A 82 14.55 19.43 3.41
C ALA A 82 15.81 19.50 2.54
N TRP A 83 16.78 18.60 2.75
CA TRP A 83 18.00 18.56 1.94
C TRP A 83 17.81 17.79 0.62
N HIS A 84 17.02 16.73 0.62
CA HIS A 84 16.85 15.82 -0.52
C HIS A 84 15.57 16.05 -1.33
N SER A 85 14.67 16.92 -0.85
CA SER A 85 13.41 17.24 -1.52
C SER A 85 13.17 18.75 -1.57
N SER A 86 12.14 19.08 -2.33
CA SER A 86 11.51 20.35 -2.66
C SER A 86 11.27 21.38 -1.54
N LEU A 87 11.61 21.09 -0.28
CA LEU A 87 11.69 22.17 0.74
C LEU A 87 12.91 23.06 0.54
N ASN A 88 13.87 22.65 -0.29
CA ASN A 88 14.91 23.52 -0.81
C ASN A 88 14.50 24.04 -2.21
N PRO A 89 14.08 25.31 -2.35
CA PRO A 89 13.68 25.87 -3.65
C PRO A 89 14.83 25.88 -4.67
N ALA A 90 16.08 25.77 -4.25
CA ALA A 90 17.24 25.78 -5.15
C ALA A 90 17.42 24.47 -5.94
N THR A 91 16.93 23.32 -5.42
CA THR A 91 17.11 22.02 -6.08
C THR A 91 15.91 21.61 -6.94
N GLY A 92 14.70 22.13 -6.63
CA GLY A 92 13.47 21.80 -7.36
C GLY A 92 13.10 20.31 -7.36
N MET A 93 13.81 19.48 -6.61
CA MET A 93 13.68 18.03 -6.65
C MET A 93 12.43 17.57 -5.91
N ARG A 94 11.61 16.77 -6.58
CA ARG A 94 10.40 16.17 -6.02
C ARG A 94 10.77 14.84 -5.37
N HIS A 95 10.20 14.56 -4.19
CA HIS A 95 10.52 13.32 -3.47
C HIS A 95 9.37 12.31 -3.58
N PRO A 96 9.63 11.06 -3.99
CA PRO A 96 8.61 10.05 -4.14
C PRO A 96 7.85 9.76 -2.83
N LEU A 97 6.52 9.73 -2.90
CA LEU A 97 5.64 9.24 -1.85
C LEU A 97 4.77 8.10 -2.37
N ILE A 98 4.70 7.01 -1.60
CA ILE A 98 3.82 5.88 -1.89
C ILE A 98 2.80 5.73 -0.77
N GLY A 99 1.53 5.91 -1.08
CA GLY A 99 0.42 5.53 -0.23
C GLY A 99 0.09 4.06 -0.40
N VAL A 100 0.12 3.31 0.70
CA VAL A 100 -0.21 1.88 0.70
C VAL A 100 -1.48 1.58 1.48
N VAL A 101 -2.24 0.60 0.99
CA VAL A 101 -3.38 0.01 1.66
C VAL A 101 -3.14 -1.48 1.84
N GLY A 102 -2.99 -1.94 3.09
CA GLY A 102 -2.67 -3.35 3.35
C GLY A 102 -1.36 -3.81 2.72
N ASP A 103 -0.39 -2.89 2.59
CA ASP A 103 0.92 -3.07 1.93
C ASP A 103 0.90 -3.03 0.39
N TRP A 104 -0.27 -2.92 -0.24
CA TRP A 104 -0.37 -2.69 -1.69
C TRP A 104 -0.16 -1.21 -2.01
N ALA A 105 0.66 -0.92 -3.03
CA ALA A 105 0.73 0.43 -3.59
C ALA A 105 -0.65 0.83 -4.13
N ALA A 106 -1.20 1.94 -3.61
CA ALA A 106 -2.54 2.41 -3.94
C ALA A 106 -2.54 3.81 -4.57
N VAL A 107 -1.55 4.63 -4.22
CA VAL A 107 -1.36 5.96 -4.81
C VAL A 107 0.12 6.34 -4.78
N GLY A 108 0.61 6.88 -5.88
CA GLY A 108 1.89 7.58 -5.95
C GLY A 108 1.67 9.09 -5.85
N ALA A 109 2.64 9.80 -5.30
CA ALA A 109 2.67 11.25 -5.32
C ALA A 109 4.10 11.78 -5.24
N GLU A 110 4.28 13.00 -5.68
CA GLU A 110 5.50 13.78 -5.52
C GLU A 110 5.35 14.73 -4.34
N ILE A 111 6.23 14.64 -3.34
CA ILE A 111 6.30 15.62 -2.26
C ILE A 111 6.96 16.89 -2.79
N THR A 112 6.19 17.98 -2.80
CA THR A 112 6.61 19.31 -3.26
C THR A 112 6.72 20.33 -2.11
N GLY A 113 6.31 19.94 -0.91
CA GLY A 113 6.42 20.78 0.29
C GLY A 113 5.87 20.10 1.54
N TYR A 114 6.02 20.76 2.69
CA TYR A 114 5.55 20.26 3.98
C TYR A 114 5.21 21.43 4.90
N ASP A 115 3.92 21.63 5.15
CA ASP A 115 3.39 22.75 5.93
C ASP A 115 2.42 22.21 6.99
N GLU A 116 2.57 22.66 8.24
CA GLU A 116 1.66 22.31 9.35
C GLU A 116 1.43 20.80 9.53
N GLY A 117 2.46 19.98 9.27
CA GLY A 117 2.35 18.54 9.38
C GLY A 117 1.73 17.86 8.16
N ARG A 118 1.45 18.56 7.06
CA ARG A 118 0.89 18.01 5.83
C ARG A 118 1.86 18.19 4.68
N PHE A 119 1.97 17.18 3.83
CA PHE A 119 2.70 17.31 2.57
C PHE A 119 1.88 18.07 1.54
N ARG A 120 2.53 18.97 0.81
CA ARG A 120 2.08 19.40 -0.51
C ARG A 120 2.47 18.33 -1.51
N LEU A 121 1.49 17.90 -2.31
CA LEU A 121 1.62 16.77 -3.20
C LEU A 121 1.27 17.15 -4.63
N GLU A 122 2.01 16.59 -5.58
CA GLU A 122 1.69 16.59 -7.01
C GLU A 122 1.55 15.15 -7.53
N PRO A 123 0.92 14.94 -8.70
CA PRO A 123 0.82 13.63 -9.32
C PRO A 123 2.19 12.94 -9.45
N PRO A 124 2.24 11.60 -9.37
CA PRO A 124 3.50 10.88 -9.45
C PRO A 124 4.13 11.04 -10.83
N GLY A 125 5.47 11.10 -10.87
CA GLY A 125 6.22 10.95 -12.10
C GLY A 125 6.29 9.48 -12.58
N PRO A 126 7.02 9.22 -13.69
CA PRO A 126 7.16 7.88 -14.29
C PRO A 126 7.74 6.80 -13.38
N TRP A 127 8.38 7.19 -12.25
CA TRP A 127 8.92 6.23 -11.29
C TRP A 127 7.83 5.35 -10.66
N PHE A 128 6.59 5.85 -10.57
CA PHE A 128 5.53 5.11 -9.92
C PHE A 128 5.10 3.88 -10.69
N ASP A 129 5.37 3.81 -12.00
CA ASP A 129 5.09 2.64 -12.84
C ASP A 129 5.80 1.38 -12.31
N SER A 130 6.98 1.52 -11.69
CA SER A 130 7.70 0.42 -11.04
C SER A 130 6.99 -0.14 -9.78
N PHE A 131 6.10 0.65 -9.19
CA PHE A 131 5.42 0.33 -7.92
C PHE A 131 3.94 0.05 -8.13
N GLN A 132 3.36 0.59 -9.20
CA GLN A 132 1.99 0.35 -9.57
C GLN A 132 1.77 -1.18 -9.69
N ASP A 133 0.69 -1.66 -9.09
CA ASP A 133 0.37 -3.09 -9.04
C ASP A 133 1.38 -3.98 -8.29
N THR A 134 2.14 -3.43 -7.34
CA THR A 134 3.00 -4.20 -6.43
C THR A 134 2.55 -4.13 -4.98
N TRP A 135 2.97 -5.09 -4.16
CA TRP A 135 2.97 -4.94 -2.70
C TRP A 135 4.38 -4.67 -2.19
N LEU A 136 4.48 -3.86 -1.14
CA LEU A 136 5.75 -3.45 -0.55
C LEU A 136 6.06 -4.32 0.68
N PRO A 137 7.32 -4.78 0.87
CA PRO A 137 7.75 -5.56 2.03
C PRO A 137 7.94 -4.68 3.28
N LEU A 138 6.84 -4.09 3.76
CA LEU A 138 6.89 -3.13 4.85
C LEU A 138 6.86 -3.83 6.22
N PRO A 139 7.66 -3.36 7.19
CA PRO A 139 7.56 -3.83 8.56
C PRO A 139 6.17 -3.52 9.16
N PRO A 140 5.72 -4.35 10.11
CA PRO A 140 4.41 -4.18 10.71
C PRO A 140 4.30 -2.87 11.50
N ARG A 141 3.06 -2.37 11.65
CA ARG A 141 2.63 -1.31 12.60
C ARG A 141 3.18 0.10 12.40
N ARG A 142 4.17 0.35 11.54
CA ARG A 142 4.62 1.72 11.23
C ARG A 142 3.63 2.44 10.32
N ARG A 143 3.13 3.61 10.74
CA ARG A 143 2.22 4.44 9.94
C ARG A 143 2.89 5.05 8.71
N TRP A 144 4.19 5.26 8.77
CA TRP A 144 5.00 5.74 7.65
C TRP A 144 6.44 5.27 7.81
N ILE A 145 7.18 5.24 6.70
CA ILE A 145 8.59 4.84 6.61
C ILE A 145 9.25 5.72 5.56
N LEU A 146 10.41 6.28 5.86
CA LEU A 146 11.28 6.84 4.84
C LEU A 146 12.28 5.75 4.42
N TRP A 147 12.18 5.27 3.18
CA TRP A 147 13.00 4.16 2.72
C TRP A 147 14.47 4.56 2.60
N GLY A 148 15.36 3.66 3.03
CA GLY A 148 16.81 3.91 3.04
C GLY A 148 17.26 5.04 3.97
N ALA A 149 16.42 5.59 4.85
CA ALA A 149 16.87 6.55 5.85
C ALA A 149 17.89 5.89 6.79
N PRO A 150 18.98 6.58 7.17
CA PRO A 150 19.91 6.07 8.17
C PRO A 150 19.13 5.86 9.47
N SER A 151 18.87 4.60 9.78
CA SER A 151 18.15 4.21 10.98
C SER A 151 19.18 4.19 12.11
N SER A 152 19.14 5.17 13.01
CA SER A 152 19.76 5.00 14.31
C SER A 152 18.96 3.94 15.06
N VAL A 153 19.42 2.69 14.96
CA VAL A 153 18.86 1.48 15.58
C VAL A 153 17.56 0.96 14.92
N ILE A 154 17.66 -0.20 14.26
CA ILE A 154 16.90 -1.45 14.56
C ILE A 154 17.25 -2.49 13.46
N GLN A 155 17.60 -3.69 13.93
CA GLN A 155 17.69 -4.98 13.24
C GLN A 155 16.95 -5.06 11.89
N GLN A 156 17.62 -5.67 10.91
CA GLN A 156 16.96 -6.29 9.76
C GLN A 156 15.70 -7.01 10.23
N PRO A 157 14.50 -6.62 9.76
CA PRO A 157 13.33 -7.41 10.05
C PRO A 157 13.54 -8.78 9.42
N GLY A 158 13.50 -9.84 10.24
CA GLY A 158 13.28 -11.19 9.73
C GLY A 158 12.09 -11.13 8.78
N ARG A 159 12.28 -11.68 7.58
CA ARG A 159 11.29 -11.74 6.50
C ARG A 159 9.91 -12.04 7.11
N PRO A 160 8.95 -11.12 7.10
CA PRO A 160 7.64 -11.43 7.68
C PRO A 160 7.06 -12.59 6.90
N GLU A 161 6.78 -13.71 7.59
CA GLU A 161 6.09 -14.88 7.04
C GLU A 161 4.66 -14.46 6.65
N ARG A 162 4.53 -13.90 5.46
CA ARG A 162 3.24 -13.60 4.82
C ARG A 162 2.74 -14.74 3.94
N THR A 163 3.55 -15.79 3.81
CA THR A 163 3.18 -17.07 3.21
C THR A 163 1.95 -17.64 3.89
N ALA A 164 1.76 -17.49 5.20
CA ALA A 164 0.70 -18.22 5.91
C ALA A 164 -0.74 -17.83 5.49
N SER A 165 -1.07 -16.54 5.31
CA SER A 165 -2.45 -16.15 4.95
C SER A 165 -2.74 -16.27 3.46
N GLN A 166 -1.75 -16.02 2.59
CA GLN A 166 -1.89 -16.28 1.15
C GLN A 166 -1.89 -17.78 0.86
N ALA A 167 -1.04 -18.56 1.53
CA ALA A 167 -1.08 -20.02 1.45
C ALA A 167 -2.37 -20.57 2.03
N ALA A 168 -2.87 -20.07 3.17
CA ALA A 168 -4.16 -20.49 3.71
C ALA A 168 -5.32 -20.21 2.74
N TYR A 169 -5.31 -19.04 2.07
CA TYR A 169 -6.29 -18.75 1.03
C TYR A 169 -6.15 -19.68 -0.19
N ARG A 170 -4.93 -19.83 -0.74
CA ARG A 170 -4.66 -20.72 -1.89
C ARG A 170 -5.01 -22.18 -1.56
N SER A 171 -4.60 -22.68 -0.40
CA SER A 171 -4.99 -23.98 0.12
C SER A 171 -6.52 -24.10 0.24
N SER A 172 -7.22 -23.12 0.81
CA SER A 172 -8.69 -23.20 0.92
C SER A 172 -9.41 -23.27 -0.44
N ARG A 173 -8.81 -22.70 -1.49
CA ARG A 173 -9.29 -22.80 -2.87
C ARG A 173 -9.07 -24.20 -3.46
N ASP A 174 -7.89 -24.78 -3.26
CA ASP A 174 -7.59 -26.15 -3.70
C ASP A 174 -8.52 -27.19 -3.05
N TRP A 175 -8.96 -26.94 -1.81
CA TRP A 175 -9.93 -27.78 -1.10
C TRP A 175 -11.35 -27.76 -1.69
N LEU A 176 -11.77 -26.66 -2.32
CA LEU A 176 -13.11 -26.54 -2.93
C LEU A 176 -13.19 -27.18 -4.33
N SER A 177 -12.04 -27.44 -4.96
CA SER A 177 -11.94 -28.12 -6.26
C SER A 177 -11.96 -29.64 -6.15
N ALA A 178 -11.84 -30.22 -4.96
CA ALA A 178 -12.07 -31.64 -4.74
C ALA A 178 -13.58 -31.89 -4.71
N ASP A 179 -14.07 -32.65 -5.70
CA ASP A 179 -15.47 -33.10 -5.84
C ASP A 179 -16.13 -33.34 -4.48
N VAL A 180 -16.91 -32.37 -4.00
CA VAL A 180 -17.81 -32.58 -2.87
C VAL A 180 -18.94 -33.45 -3.42
N PRO A 181 -19.07 -34.72 -3.01
CA PRO A 181 -20.15 -35.56 -3.50
C PRO A 181 -21.47 -34.92 -3.08
N VAL A 182 -22.19 -34.36 -4.05
CA VAL A 182 -23.55 -33.87 -3.86
C VAL A 182 -24.38 -35.09 -3.46
N ARG A 183 -24.67 -35.21 -2.16
CA ARG A 183 -25.65 -36.18 -1.68
C ARG A 183 -27.02 -35.76 -2.22
N SER A 184 -27.40 -36.37 -3.33
CA SER A 184 -28.77 -36.37 -3.84
C SER A 184 -29.67 -36.97 -2.76
N ASN A 185 -30.37 -36.11 -2.02
CA ASN A 185 -31.45 -36.56 -1.14
C ASN A 185 -32.60 -37.03 -2.05
N GLY A 186 -32.55 -38.30 -2.44
CA GLY A 186 -33.68 -38.99 -3.03
C GLY A 186 -34.83 -39.03 -2.03
N ARG A 187 -35.82 -38.16 -2.24
CA ARG A 187 -37.19 -38.39 -1.82
C ARG A 187 -37.94 -38.93 -3.02
N LEU A 188 -38.40 -40.17 -2.92
CA LEU A 188 -39.78 -40.62 -3.19
C LEU A 188 -39.93 -42.02 -2.62
#